data_AF-A9LJ67-F1
#
_entry.id   AF-A9LJ67-F1
#
_cell.length_a   1.000
_cell.length_b   1.000
_cell.length_c   1.000
_cell.angle_alpha   90.00
_cell.angle_beta   90.00
_cell.angle_gamma   90.00
#
_symmetry.space_group_name_H-M   'P 1'
#
loop_
_entity.id
_entity.type
_entity.pdbx_description
1 polymer ?
#
loop_
_entity_poly.entity_id
_entity_poly.type
_entity_poly.pdbx_seq_one_letter_code
_entity_poly.pdbx_strand_id
1 'polypeptide(L)'
;FEREFADYHGSPHALAVTNGTHALEVALEVLGVGPGTEVIVPAFTFISSSLAAQRLGAVAVPVDVDLDTYCVDPAAVEAAITPRTKVIMPVHMAGQFADMDALDKLAADAGVALLQDAAHAHGAQWRGRRAGALGSVAAFSFQNGRLMTAGEGGAVVFPDEELRERAFLVHSCGRPRTDREYLHSTTGSNYRMSEFTAAVLRAQLTRLDEQIALREQRWPLLSSLLAEIPGVVPQATDPRTDRNPHYMAMF
;
A
#
# COMPACT_ATOMS: atom_id res chain seq x y z
N PHE A 1 14.41 -7.14 9.15
CA PHE A 1 13.25 -6.26 8.96
C PHE A 1 12.18 -6.97 8.16
N GLU A 2 12.44 -7.37 6.91
CA GLU A 2 11.45 -8.02 6.03
C GLU A 2 10.65 -9.14 6.69
N ARG A 3 11.31 -10.13 7.30
CA ARG A 3 10.62 -11.22 8.03
C ARG A 3 9.67 -10.71 9.11
N GLU A 4 10.15 -9.82 9.98
CA GLU A 4 9.34 -9.27 11.08
C GLU A 4 8.16 -8.44 10.54
N PHE A 5 8.35 -7.72 9.44
CA PHE A 5 7.31 -6.91 8.82
C PHE A 5 6.26 -7.76 8.11
N ALA A 6 6.69 -8.85 7.46
CA ALA A 6 5.83 -9.86 6.86
C ALA A 6 4.97 -10.55 7.94
N ASP A 7 5.61 -11.05 9.00
CA ASP A 7 4.96 -11.66 10.16
C ASP A 7 3.95 -10.69 10.79
N TYR A 8 4.34 -9.43 10.98
CA TYR A 8 3.45 -8.41 11.54
C TYR A 8 2.22 -8.16 10.66
N HIS A 9 2.35 -8.10 9.34
CA HIS A 9 1.21 -7.88 8.43
C HIS A 9 0.46 -9.17 8.04
N GLY A 10 0.87 -10.33 8.56
CA GLY A 10 0.26 -11.62 8.22
C GLY A 10 0.51 -12.06 6.78
N SER A 11 1.63 -11.64 6.19
CA SER A 11 2.05 -12.02 4.84
C SER A 11 3.17 -13.06 4.89
N PRO A 12 3.21 -14.06 3.99
CA PRO A 12 4.31 -15.02 3.91
C PRO A 12 5.65 -14.38 3.52
N HIS A 13 5.62 -13.31 2.72
CA HIS A 13 6.83 -12.69 2.19
C HIS A 13 6.78 -11.16 2.25
N ALA A 14 7.96 -10.56 2.35
CA ALA A 14 8.17 -9.13 2.17
C ALA A 14 9.49 -8.85 1.43
N LEU A 15 9.56 -7.71 0.76
CA LEU A 15 10.75 -7.15 0.14
C LEU A 15 10.90 -5.68 0.53
N ALA A 16 12.03 -5.34 1.15
CA ALA A 16 12.35 -3.99 1.56
C ALA A 16 13.01 -3.23 0.40
N VAL A 17 12.52 -2.01 0.16
CA VAL A 17 13.01 -1.14 -0.92
C VAL A 17 13.32 0.27 -0.42
N THR A 18 13.86 1.10 -1.30
CA THR A 18 14.38 2.44 -0.96
C THR A 18 13.30 3.46 -0.57
N ASN A 19 12.10 3.41 -1.13
CA ASN A 19 10.98 4.29 -0.74
C ASN A 19 9.62 3.69 -1.16
N GLY A 20 8.52 4.33 -0.73
CA GLY A 20 7.16 3.88 -1.05
C GLY A 20 6.81 3.94 -2.55
N THR A 21 7.33 4.92 -3.30
CA THR A 21 7.11 5.00 -4.75
C THR A 21 7.75 3.80 -5.46
N HIS A 22 8.99 3.45 -5.09
CA HIS A 22 9.66 2.27 -5.64
C HIS A 22 8.98 0.97 -5.20
N ALA A 23 8.33 0.94 -4.03
CA ALA A 23 7.51 -0.20 -3.62
C ALA A 23 6.33 -0.41 -4.57
N LEU A 24 5.63 0.68 -4.94
CA LEU A 24 4.56 0.66 -5.92
C LEU A 24 5.06 0.27 -7.31
N GLU A 25 6.17 0.86 -7.78
CA GLU A 25 6.78 0.51 -9.08
C GLU A 25 7.12 -0.98 -9.17
N VAL A 26 7.82 -1.52 -8.17
CA VAL A 26 8.19 -2.94 -8.14
C VAL A 26 6.95 -3.83 -8.11
N ALA A 27 5.95 -3.49 -7.29
CA ALA A 27 4.72 -4.27 -7.18
C ALA A 27 3.94 -4.27 -8.50
N LEU A 28 3.75 -3.10 -9.12
CA LEU A 28 3.07 -2.98 -10.41
C LEU A 28 3.80 -3.74 -11.52
N GLU A 29 5.12 -3.62 -11.60
CA GLU A 29 5.93 -4.30 -12.61
C GLU A 29 5.77 -5.83 -12.53
N VAL A 30 5.85 -6.41 -11.33
CA VAL A 30 5.66 -7.87 -11.18
C VAL A 30 4.20 -8.28 -11.40
N LEU A 31 3.23 -7.42 -11.12
CA LEU A 31 1.83 -7.66 -11.49
C LEU A 31 1.58 -7.54 -13.00
N GLY A 32 2.63 -7.25 -13.80
CA GLY A 32 2.58 -7.25 -15.25
C GLY A 32 2.05 -5.94 -15.83
N VAL A 33 2.17 -4.84 -15.09
CA VAL A 33 1.86 -3.50 -15.57
C VAL A 33 2.98 -3.03 -16.50
N GLY A 34 2.58 -2.46 -17.64
CA GLY A 34 3.49 -1.97 -18.67
C GLY A 34 2.75 -1.24 -19.80
N PRO A 35 3.43 -0.96 -20.92
CA PRO A 35 2.81 -0.31 -22.07
C PRO A 35 1.54 -1.02 -22.54
N GLY A 36 0.47 -0.25 -22.76
CA GLY A 36 -0.83 -0.75 -23.21
C GLY A 36 -1.76 -1.26 -22.09
N THR A 37 -1.32 -1.24 -20.83
CA THR A 37 -2.14 -1.57 -19.67
C THR A 37 -2.68 -0.33 -18.95
N GLU A 38 -3.76 -0.52 -18.20
CA GLU A 38 -4.38 0.49 -17.33
C GLU A 38 -4.28 0.08 -15.86
N VAL A 39 -4.04 1.07 -14.99
CA VAL A 39 -4.07 0.91 -13.53
C VAL A 39 -5.10 1.88 -12.98
N ILE A 40 -6.15 1.34 -12.35
CA ILE A 40 -7.18 2.16 -11.69
C ILE A 40 -6.62 2.66 -10.36
N VAL A 41 -6.67 3.98 -10.14
CA VAL A 41 -6.17 4.66 -8.95
C VAL A 41 -7.20 5.66 -8.44
N PRO A 42 -7.31 5.91 -7.13
CA PRO A 42 -8.13 7.02 -6.65
C PRO A 42 -7.59 8.37 -7.17
N ALA A 43 -8.49 9.26 -7.60
CA ALA A 43 -8.15 10.61 -8.01
C ALA A 43 -7.65 11.45 -6.83
N PHE A 44 -8.09 11.12 -5.61
CA PHE A 44 -7.64 11.73 -4.37
C PHE A 44 -6.61 10.83 -3.68
N THR A 45 -5.33 11.09 -3.93
CA THR A 45 -4.19 10.42 -3.27
C THR A 45 -2.88 11.21 -3.46
N PHE A 46 -1.79 10.73 -2.86
CA PHE A 46 -0.45 11.20 -3.18
C PHE A 46 -0.05 10.77 -4.60
N ILE A 47 0.61 11.68 -5.32
CA ILE A 47 0.91 11.51 -6.76
C ILE A 47 1.65 10.20 -7.10
N SER A 48 2.44 9.63 -6.17
CA SER A 48 3.16 8.37 -6.37
C SER A 48 2.30 7.20 -6.82
N SER A 49 1.04 7.11 -6.38
CA SER A 49 0.14 6.03 -6.81
C SER A 49 -0.05 6.08 -8.34
N SER A 50 -0.33 7.26 -8.90
CA SER A 50 -0.45 7.43 -10.36
C SER A 50 0.90 7.40 -11.08
N LEU A 51 1.95 7.98 -10.50
CA LEU A 51 3.28 8.12 -11.10
C LEU A 51 3.97 6.76 -11.28
N ALA A 52 3.82 5.84 -10.33
CA ALA A 52 4.41 4.51 -10.43
C ALA A 52 3.92 3.75 -11.66
N ALA A 53 2.61 3.79 -11.95
CA ALA A 53 2.04 3.20 -13.15
C ALA A 53 2.56 3.87 -14.44
N GLN A 54 2.58 5.21 -14.46
CA GLN A 54 3.04 5.99 -15.61
C GLN A 54 4.52 5.76 -15.93
N ARG A 55 5.38 5.60 -14.91
CA ARG A 55 6.81 5.30 -15.09
C ARG A 55 7.05 3.93 -15.74
N LEU A 56 6.11 3.00 -15.61
CA LEU A 56 6.11 1.71 -16.32
C LEU A 56 5.48 1.80 -17.71
N GLY A 57 5.03 2.97 -18.15
CA GLY A 57 4.40 3.18 -19.45
C GLY A 57 2.92 2.80 -19.49
N ALA A 58 2.30 2.51 -18.34
CA ALA A 58 0.87 2.25 -18.24
C ALA A 58 0.06 3.55 -18.11
N VAL A 59 -1.24 3.47 -18.41
CA VAL A 59 -2.18 4.58 -18.18
C VAL A 59 -2.74 4.49 -16.77
N ALA A 60 -2.57 5.54 -15.97
CA ALA A 60 -3.28 5.66 -14.70
C ALA A 60 -4.71 6.17 -14.97
N VAL A 61 -5.72 5.42 -14.52
CA VAL A 61 -7.14 5.75 -14.68
C VAL A 61 -7.66 6.26 -13.34
N PRO A 62 -7.77 7.60 -13.16
CA PRO A 62 -8.26 8.16 -11.91
C PRO A 62 -9.77 7.92 -11.76
N VAL A 63 -10.18 7.46 -10.58
CA VAL A 63 -11.59 7.27 -10.22
C VAL A 63 -11.90 8.00 -8.91
N ASP A 64 -13.16 8.37 -8.72
CA ASP A 64 -13.56 9.16 -7.56
C ASP A 64 -13.48 8.35 -6.25
N VAL A 65 -13.58 9.07 -5.13
CA VAL A 65 -13.56 8.51 -3.79
C VAL A 65 -14.92 8.63 -3.12
N ASP A 66 -15.18 7.74 -2.18
CA ASP A 66 -16.30 7.86 -1.26
C ASP A 66 -16.12 9.09 -0.37
N LEU A 67 -17.16 9.91 -0.25
CA LEU A 67 -17.10 11.20 0.45
C LEU A 67 -16.89 11.07 1.95
N ASP A 68 -17.30 9.95 2.54
CA ASP A 68 -17.25 9.72 3.98
C ASP A 68 -15.86 9.19 4.39
N THR A 69 -15.32 8.26 3.61
CA THR A 69 -14.06 7.55 3.91
C THR A 69 -12.85 8.08 3.16
N TYR A 70 -13.03 8.88 2.11
CA TYR A 70 -11.99 9.33 1.16
C TYR A 70 -11.18 8.19 0.53
N CYS A 71 -11.66 6.96 0.64
CA CYS A 71 -11.12 5.81 -0.05
C CYS A 71 -11.81 5.66 -1.40
N VAL A 72 -11.19 4.94 -2.33
CA VAL A 72 -11.73 4.74 -3.68
C VAL A 72 -13.16 4.17 -3.64
N ASP A 73 -14.09 4.75 -4.41
CA ASP A 73 -15.47 4.25 -4.50
C ASP A 73 -15.52 2.97 -5.37
N PRO A 74 -15.94 1.80 -4.82
CA PRO A 74 -16.04 0.56 -5.59
C PRO A 74 -16.94 0.67 -6.83
N ALA A 75 -18.01 1.47 -6.80
CA ALA A 75 -18.89 1.64 -7.96
C ALA A 75 -18.20 2.42 -9.09
N ALA A 76 -17.42 3.44 -8.74
CA ALA A 76 -16.59 4.18 -9.70
C ALA A 76 -15.47 3.29 -10.28
N VAL A 77 -14.89 2.40 -9.45
CA VAL A 77 -13.92 1.39 -9.92
C VAL A 77 -14.57 0.45 -10.94
N GLU A 78 -15.73 -0.14 -10.61
CA GLU A 78 -16.46 -1.04 -11.50
C GLU A 78 -16.73 -0.41 -12.88
N ALA A 79 -17.20 0.84 -12.88
CA ALA A 79 -17.49 1.59 -14.11
C ALA A 79 -16.23 1.92 -14.94
N ALA A 80 -15.05 1.96 -14.32
CA ALA A 80 -13.79 2.29 -14.97
C ALA A 80 -13.02 1.07 -15.51
N ILE A 81 -13.46 -0.15 -15.20
CA ILE A 81 -12.81 -1.37 -15.70
C ILE A 81 -12.99 -1.48 -17.22
N THR A 82 -11.88 -1.72 -17.90
CA THR A 82 -11.82 -1.96 -19.35
C THR A 82 -11.03 -3.23 -19.64
N PRO A 83 -11.03 -3.74 -20.89
CA PRO A 83 -10.15 -4.85 -21.28
C PRO A 83 -8.64 -4.58 -21.12
N ARG A 84 -8.22 -3.32 -20.92
CA ARG A 84 -6.83 -2.95 -20.66
C ARG A 84 -6.50 -2.88 -19.18
N THR A 85 -7.49 -2.89 -18.28
CA THR A 85 -7.28 -2.83 -16.84
C THR A 85 -6.45 -4.03 -16.39
N LYS A 86 -5.32 -3.76 -15.76
CA LYS A 86 -4.41 -4.79 -15.26
C LYS A 86 -4.38 -4.85 -13.74
N VAL A 87 -4.45 -3.70 -13.09
CA VAL A 87 -4.41 -3.56 -11.63
C VAL A 87 -5.46 -2.56 -11.17
N ILE A 88 -6.17 -2.91 -10.10
CA ILE A 88 -6.91 -1.96 -9.25
C ILE A 88 -5.99 -1.65 -8.07
N MET A 89 -5.74 -0.36 -7.80
CA MET A 89 -4.85 0.08 -6.73
C MET A 89 -5.57 0.99 -5.73
N PRO A 90 -6.29 0.43 -4.74
CA PRO A 90 -6.87 1.23 -3.68
C PRO A 90 -5.77 1.84 -2.81
N VAL A 91 -6.06 3.03 -2.27
CA VAL A 91 -5.24 3.68 -1.26
C VAL A 91 -6.03 3.68 0.04
N HIS A 92 -5.41 3.22 1.13
CA HIS A 92 -6.02 3.24 2.46
C HIS A 92 -5.89 4.63 3.08
N MET A 93 -6.77 5.53 2.69
CA MET A 93 -6.62 6.97 2.93
C MET A 93 -6.60 7.30 4.43
N ALA A 94 -5.61 8.07 4.86
CA ALA A 94 -5.43 8.46 6.26
C ALA A 94 -5.43 7.30 7.28
N GLY A 95 -5.16 6.06 6.85
CA GLY A 95 -5.20 4.86 7.69
C GLY A 95 -6.52 4.10 7.64
N GLN A 96 -7.57 4.71 7.11
CA GLN A 96 -8.84 4.06 6.81
C GLN A 96 -8.66 3.06 5.67
N PHE A 97 -9.07 1.80 5.85
CA PHE A 97 -9.10 0.84 4.76
C PHE A 97 -10.15 1.24 3.71
N ALA A 98 -9.82 1.00 2.44
CA ALA A 98 -10.81 0.98 1.37
C ALA A 98 -11.71 -0.25 1.52
N ASP A 99 -12.87 -0.29 0.85
CA ASP A 99 -13.76 -1.46 0.92
C ASP A 99 -13.15 -2.68 0.24
N MET A 100 -12.34 -3.42 0.99
CA MET A 100 -11.60 -4.56 0.47
C MET A 100 -12.51 -5.72 0.07
N ASP A 101 -13.70 -5.86 0.67
CA ASP A 101 -14.62 -6.92 0.25
C ASP A 101 -15.16 -6.65 -1.17
N ALA A 102 -15.57 -5.41 -1.43
CA ALA A 102 -16.08 -5.00 -2.72
C ALA A 102 -14.96 -5.03 -3.78
N LEU A 103 -13.78 -4.51 -3.44
CA LEU A 103 -12.64 -4.44 -4.37
C LEU A 103 -12.05 -5.82 -4.68
N ASP A 104 -11.95 -6.72 -3.70
CA ASP A 104 -11.52 -8.11 -3.94
C ASP A 104 -12.50 -8.82 -4.88
N LYS A 105 -13.81 -8.63 -4.68
CA LYS A 105 -14.83 -9.19 -5.57
C LYS A 105 -14.72 -8.65 -6.98
N LEU A 106 -14.62 -7.32 -7.16
CA LEU A 106 -14.47 -6.70 -8.47
C LEU A 106 -13.19 -7.17 -9.18
N ALA A 107 -12.08 -7.28 -8.45
CA ALA A 107 -10.82 -7.77 -8.99
C ALA A 107 -10.94 -9.21 -9.48
N ALA A 108 -11.59 -10.09 -8.70
CA ALA A 108 -11.84 -11.47 -9.06
C ALA A 108 -12.76 -11.61 -10.27
N ASP A 109 -13.89 -10.88 -10.29
CA ASP A 109 -14.88 -10.93 -11.37
C ASP A 109 -14.29 -10.44 -12.70
N ALA A 110 -13.40 -9.43 -12.66
CA ALA A 110 -12.74 -8.89 -13.84
C ALA A 110 -11.42 -9.60 -14.22
N GLY A 111 -10.91 -10.51 -13.37
CA GLY A 111 -9.62 -11.17 -13.58
C GLY A 111 -8.41 -10.23 -13.53
N VAL A 112 -8.49 -9.16 -12.73
CA VAL A 112 -7.44 -8.15 -12.57
C VAL A 112 -6.77 -8.27 -11.21
N ALA A 113 -5.52 -7.85 -11.10
CA ALA A 113 -4.80 -7.90 -9.82
C ALA A 113 -5.20 -6.74 -8.91
N LEU A 114 -5.09 -6.94 -7.60
CA LEU A 114 -5.24 -5.90 -6.60
C LEU A 114 -3.88 -5.57 -5.97
N LEU A 115 -3.55 -4.28 -5.92
CA LEU A 115 -2.37 -3.75 -5.22
C LEU A 115 -2.82 -2.73 -4.18
N GLN A 116 -2.68 -3.05 -2.90
CA GLN A 116 -2.98 -2.10 -1.83
C GLN A 116 -1.85 -1.07 -1.70
N ASP A 117 -2.14 0.22 -1.90
CA ASP A 117 -1.28 1.30 -1.43
C ASP A 117 -1.58 1.56 0.05
N ALA A 118 -0.78 0.92 0.90
CA ALA A 118 -0.89 0.94 2.36
C ALA A 118 0.08 1.92 3.00
N ALA A 119 0.58 2.92 2.25
CA ALA A 119 1.52 3.93 2.77
C ALA A 119 1.00 4.66 4.01
N HIS A 120 -0.32 4.80 4.18
CA HIS A 120 -0.95 5.42 5.34
C HIS A 120 -1.47 4.40 6.38
N ALA A 121 -1.42 3.10 6.10
CA ALA A 121 -2.18 2.07 6.82
C ALA A 121 -1.29 1.01 7.49
N HIS A 122 -0.12 1.42 7.99
CA HIS A 122 0.75 0.56 8.78
C HIS A 122 -0.01 0.01 10.00
N GLY A 123 -0.14 -1.32 10.09
CA GLY A 123 -0.81 -1.97 11.20
C GLY A 123 -2.34 -1.82 11.28
N ALA A 124 -2.96 -1.10 10.33
CA ALA A 124 -4.40 -1.04 10.19
C ALA A 124 -4.99 -2.45 9.97
N GLN A 125 -6.27 -2.65 10.30
CA GLN A 125 -6.96 -3.93 10.09
C GLN A 125 -8.32 -3.74 9.42
N TRP A 126 -8.62 -4.68 8.51
CA TRP A 126 -9.92 -4.88 7.90
C TRP A 126 -10.45 -6.25 8.31
N ARG A 127 -11.50 -6.29 9.14
CA ARG A 127 -12.08 -7.51 9.72
C ARG A 127 -11.02 -8.40 10.39
N GLY A 128 -10.17 -7.78 11.21
CA GLY A 128 -9.12 -8.41 12.00
C GLY A 128 -7.89 -8.80 11.19
N ARG A 129 -7.88 -8.52 9.88
CA ARG A 129 -6.79 -8.86 8.97
C ARG A 129 -6.04 -7.59 8.56
N ARG A 130 -4.72 -7.61 8.73
CA ARG A 130 -3.84 -6.56 8.18
C ARG A 130 -3.69 -6.75 6.67
N ALA A 131 -3.22 -5.71 5.98
CA ALA A 131 -3.12 -5.67 4.52
C ALA A 131 -2.49 -6.94 3.89
N GLY A 132 -1.41 -7.47 4.48
CA GLY A 132 -0.76 -8.70 3.99
C GLY A 132 -1.58 -9.98 4.12
N ALA A 133 -2.51 -10.03 5.08
CA ALA A 133 -3.39 -11.17 5.32
C ALA A 133 -4.67 -11.16 4.45
N LEU A 134 -4.85 -10.14 3.62
CA LEU A 134 -5.96 -10.06 2.66
C LEU A 134 -5.70 -10.81 1.36
N GLY A 135 -4.47 -11.31 1.15
CA GLY A 135 -4.13 -12.17 0.00
C GLY A 135 -3.75 -11.42 -1.27
N SER A 136 -3.83 -10.09 -1.29
CA SER A 136 -3.30 -9.23 -2.36
C SER A 136 -1.92 -8.66 -1.99
N VAL A 137 -1.22 -8.11 -3.00
CA VAL A 137 0.06 -7.42 -2.78
C VAL A 137 -0.22 -6.09 -2.07
N ALA A 138 0.62 -5.71 -1.11
CA ALA A 138 0.51 -4.39 -0.46
C ALA A 138 1.87 -3.67 -0.39
N ALA A 139 1.88 -2.39 -0.73
CA ALA A 139 3.05 -1.54 -0.72
C ALA A 139 2.98 -0.50 0.42
N PHE A 140 4.12 -0.25 1.05
CA PHE A 140 4.25 0.61 2.22
C PHE A 140 5.35 1.65 2.03
N SER A 141 5.20 2.78 2.70
CA SER A 141 6.14 3.89 2.72
C SER A 141 6.64 4.12 4.14
N PHE A 142 7.93 4.33 4.31
CA PHE A 142 8.56 4.71 5.57
C PHE A 142 9.19 6.10 5.51
N GLN A 143 8.64 6.96 4.64
CA GLN A 143 9.01 8.36 4.57
C GLN A 143 8.81 9.05 5.94
N ASN A 144 9.54 10.13 6.22
CA ASN A 144 9.56 10.82 7.52
C ASN A 144 8.17 11.08 8.14
N GLY A 145 7.18 11.39 7.31
CA GLY A 145 5.84 11.73 7.73
C GLY A 145 4.94 10.52 8.01
N ARG A 146 5.41 9.26 7.89
CA ARG A 146 4.62 8.02 8.02
C ARG A 146 4.51 7.56 9.48
N LEU A 147 3.51 6.72 9.81
CA LEU A 147 3.30 6.16 11.17
C LEU A 147 4.55 5.47 11.71
N MET A 148 5.29 4.84 10.82
CA MET A 148 6.54 4.14 11.05
C MET A 148 7.56 4.68 10.05
N THR A 149 8.75 5.08 10.50
CA THR A 149 9.68 5.80 9.62
C THR A 149 11.16 5.56 9.94
N ALA A 150 11.99 5.68 8.90
CA ALA A 150 13.44 5.80 9.00
C ALA A 150 13.95 6.99 8.16
N GLY A 151 13.14 8.04 8.02
CA GLY A 151 13.37 9.17 7.11
C GLY A 151 12.94 8.83 5.68
N GLU A 152 13.48 7.74 5.13
CA GLU A 152 13.08 7.15 3.86
C GLU A 152 13.05 5.62 3.96
N GLY A 153 12.25 4.98 3.10
CA GLY A 153 12.14 3.53 3.03
C GLY A 153 10.82 3.08 2.40
N GLY A 154 10.76 1.86 1.90
CA GLY A 154 9.52 1.22 1.49
C GLY A 154 9.58 -0.29 1.69
N ALA A 155 8.42 -0.94 1.62
CA ALA A 155 8.34 -2.39 1.59
C ALA A 155 7.15 -2.82 0.75
N VAL A 156 7.25 -4.01 0.17
CA VAL A 156 6.13 -4.71 -0.46
C VAL A 156 5.95 -6.02 0.27
N VAL A 157 4.72 -6.40 0.58
CA VAL A 157 4.37 -7.74 1.10
C VAL A 157 3.64 -8.52 0.02
N PHE A 158 3.92 -9.82 -0.08
CA PHE A 158 3.44 -10.68 -1.15
C PHE A 158 2.79 -11.95 -0.62
N PRO A 159 1.67 -12.40 -1.22
CA PRO A 159 1.00 -13.63 -0.84
C PRO A 159 1.76 -14.90 -1.27
N ASP A 160 2.60 -14.83 -2.31
CA ASP A 160 3.34 -15.97 -2.84
C ASP A 160 4.82 -15.66 -3.13
N GLU A 161 5.62 -16.73 -3.18
CA GLU A 161 7.07 -16.66 -3.33
C GLU A 161 7.50 -16.21 -4.72
N GLU A 162 6.72 -16.54 -5.76
CA GLU A 162 7.03 -16.26 -7.16
C GLU A 162 6.98 -14.76 -7.45
N LEU A 163 5.92 -14.07 -7.02
CA LEU A 163 5.83 -12.61 -7.09
C LEU A 163 7.04 -11.98 -6.41
N ARG A 164 7.40 -12.47 -5.23
CA ARG A 164 8.52 -11.91 -4.45
C ARG A 164 9.89 -12.22 -5.04
N GLU A 165 10.13 -13.38 -5.68
CA GLU A 165 11.40 -13.64 -6.40
C GLU A 165 11.53 -12.71 -7.61
N ARG A 166 10.46 -12.52 -8.38
CA ARG A 166 10.47 -11.58 -9.52
C ARG A 166 10.72 -10.15 -9.04
N ALA A 167 10.09 -9.75 -7.93
CA ALA A 167 10.30 -8.45 -7.33
C ALA A 167 11.75 -8.28 -6.85
N PHE A 168 12.35 -9.33 -6.29
CA PHE A 168 13.75 -9.31 -5.88
C PHE A 168 14.67 -9.05 -7.08
N LEU A 169 14.42 -9.67 -8.24
CA LEU A 169 15.21 -9.39 -9.44
C LEU A 169 15.08 -7.92 -9.86
N VAL A 170 13.85 -7.38 -9.95
CA VAL A 170 13.60 -5.98 -10.31
C VAL A 170 14.33 -5.02 -9.35
N HIS A 171 14.25 -5.26 -8.04
CA HIS A 171 14.84 -4.38 -7.03
C HIS A 171 16.38 -4.47 -6.95
N SER A 172 16.98 -5.54 -7.47
CA SER A 172 18.40 -5.86 -7.33
C SER A 172 19.15 -5.82 -8.65
N CYS A 173 18.86 -4.85 -9.52
CA CYS A 173 19.50 -4.70 -10.84
C CYS A 173 19.40 -5.97 -11.71
N GLY A 174 18.38 -6.82 -11.53
CA GLY A 174 18.24 -8.10 -12.23
C GLY A 174 19.06 -9.25 -11.64
N ARG A 175 19.73 -9.07 -10.51
CA ARG A 175 20.61 -10.08 -9.90
C ARG A 175 19.83 -11.09 -9.06
N PRO A 176 19.93 -12.40 -9.33
CA PRO A 176 19.35 -13.43 -8.46
C PRO A 176 19.88 -13.37 -7.03
N ARG A 177 19.04 -13.73 -6.05
CA ARG A 177 19.37 -13.64 -4.61
C ARG A 177 20.59 -14.47 -4.19
N THR A 178 20.82 -15.59 -4.86
CA THR A 178 21.94 -16.50 -4.60
C THR A 178 23.07 -16.36 -5.62
N ASP A 179 23.03 -15.31 -6.45
CA ASP A 179 24.02 -15.08 -7.50
C ASP A 179 25.44 -14.91 -6.93
N ARG A 180 26.38 -15.66 -7.51
CA ARG A 180 27.82 -15.56 -7.24
C ARG A 180 28.63 -15.25 -8.51
N GLU A 181 27.96 -15.09 -9.63
CA GLU A 181 28.54 -15.02 -10.97
C GLU A 181 28.33 -13.67 -11.65
N TYR A 182 27.70 -12.71 -10.95
CA TYR A 182 27.42 -11.36 -11.46
C TYR A 182 26.39 -11.36 -12.61
N LEU A 183 25.37 -12.22 -12.47
CA LEU A 183 24.29 -12.38 -13.45
C LEU A 183 23.28 -11.23 -13.38
N HIS A 184 22.72 -10.87 -14.54
CA HIS A 184 21.63 -9.90 -14.69
C HIS A 184 20.53 -10.51 -15.58
N SER A 185 19.55 -11.16 -14.94
CA SER A 185 18.54 -11.99 -15.63
C SER A 185 17.35 -11.21 -16.19
N THR A 186 17.12 -9.99 -15.71
CA THR A 186 16.07 -9.09 -16.18
C THR A 186 16.54 -7.66 -16.03
N THR A 187 15.89 -6.72 -16.72
CA THR A 187 16.04 -5.30 -16.41
C THR A 187 15.47 -5.03 -15.01
N GLY A 188 16.23 -4.29 -14.21
CA GLY A 188 15.84 -3.88 -12.87
C GLY A 188 16.67 -2.67 -12.46
N SER A 189 16.33 -2.08 -11.33
CA SER A 189 17.02 -0.90 -10.78
C SER A 189 17.68 -1.24 -9.44
N ASN A 190 18.43 -0.30 -8.87
CA ASN A 190 18.98 -0.44 -7.53
C ASN A 190 17.98 0.13 -6.51
N TYR A 191 17.04 -0.71 -6.09
CA TYR A 191 16.03 -0.36 -5.09
C TYR A 191 16.29 -0.98 -3.73
N ARG A 192 17.46 -1.60 -3.51
CA ARG A 192 17.87 -2.20 -2.22
C ARG A 192 17.82 -1.18 -1.08
N MET A 193 17.08 -1.50 -0.03
CA MET A 193 17.10 -0.75 1.23
C MET A 193 18.47 -0.86 1.91
N SER A 194 18.93 0.20 2.58
CA SER A 194 20.16 0.16 3.37
C SER A 194 19.96 -0.56 4.72
N GLU A 195 21.00 -1.19 5.24
CA GLU A 195 20.97 -1.85 6.57
C GLU A 195 20.64 -0.87 7.71
N PHE A 196 21.06 0.39 7.61
CA PHE A 196 20.74 1.42 8.60
C PHE A 196 19.25 1.74 8.62
N THR A 197 18.65 1.92 7.44
CA THR A 197 17.20 2.10 7.29
C THR A 197 16.47 0.92 7.91
N ALA A 198 16.87 -0.30 7.55
CA ALA A 198 16.25 -1.52 8.08
C ALA A 198 16.38 -1.61 9.62
N ALA A 199 17.53 -1.29 10.20
CA ALA A 199 17.74 -1.31 11.65
C ALA A 199 16.82 -0.34 12.39
N VAL A 200 16.66 0.89 11.88
CA VAL A 200 15.73 1.88 12.45
C VAL A 200 14.29 1.37 12.36
N LEU A 201 13.88 0.83 11.20
CA LEU A 201 12.53 0.30 11.02
C LEU A 201 12.24 -0.87 11.97
N ARG A 202 13.19 -1.77 12.23
CA ARG A 202 12.99 -2.84 13.24
C ARG A 202 12.65 -2.25 14.62
N ALA A 203 13.36 -1.20 15.03
CA ALA A 203 13.09 -0.53 16.31
C ALA A 203 11.77 0.26 16.32
N GLN A 204 11.32 0.79 15.18
CA GLN A 204 10.00 1.41 15.08
C GLN A 204 8.88 0.38 15.15
N LEU A 205 9.08 -0.82 14.58
CA LEU A 205 8.05 -1.86 14.50
C LEU A 205 7.60 -2.31 15.89
N THR A 206 8.54 -2.39 16.84
CA THR A 206 8.25 -2.79 18.23
C THR A 206 7.37 -1.78 18.98
N ARG A 207 7.22 -0.57 18.46
CA ARG A 207 6.46 0.54 19.07
C ARG A 207 5.18 0.86 18.29
N LEU A 208 5.03 0.31 17.09
CA LEU A 208 3.93 0.64 16.19
C LEU A 208 2.57 0.36 16.84
N ASP A 209 2.43 -0.78 17.52
CA ASP A 209 1.15 -1.14 18.14
C ASP A 209 0.70 -0.17 19.23
N GLU A 210 1.62 0.21 20.13
CA GLU A 210 1.36 1.19 21.19
C GLU A 210 1.02 2.57 20.61
N GLN A 211 1.74 2.97 19.56
CA GLN A 211 1.51 4.24 18.87
C GLN A 211 0.16 4.32 18.17
N ILE A 212 -0.30 3.21 17.57
CA ILE A 212 -1.63 3.11 16.96
C ILE A 212 -2.70 3.14 18.05
N ALA A 213 -2.55 2.35 19.11
CA ALA A 213 -3.52 2.30 20.21
C ALA A 213 -3.72 3.68 20.85
N LEU A 214 -2.64 4.45 21.02
CA LEU A 214 -2.74 5.83 21.50
C LEU A 214 -3.54 6.72 20.53
N ARG A 215 -3.36 6.58 19.22
CA ARG A 215 -4.12 7.36 18.23
C ARG A 215 -5.60 7.01 18.24
N GLU A 216 -5.92 5.72 18.26
CA GLU A 216 -7.30 5.21 18.37
C GLU A 216 -7.98 5.69 19.65
N GLN A 217 -7.26 5.71 20.78
CA GLN A 217 -7.79 6.24 22.03
C GLN A 217 -8.10 7.74 21.97
N ARG A 218 -7.32 8.52 21.19
CA ARG A 218 -7.45 9.98 21.12
C ARG A 218 -8.42 10.45 20.05
N TRP A 219 -8.62 9.66 19.00
CA TRP A 219 -9.46 10.03 17.87
C TRP A 219 -10.90 10.41 18.26
N PRO A 220 -11.63 9.67 19.14
CA PRO A 220 -13.00 10.05 19.51
C PRO A 220 -13.11 11.45 20.12
N LEU A 221 -12.11 11.87 20.92
CA LEU A 221 -12.08 13.22 21.48
C LEU A 221 -11.81 14.25 20.39
N LEU A 222 -10.82 14.03 19.52
CA LEU A 222 -10.52 14.98 18.44
C LEU A 222 -11.70 15.10 17.46
N SER A 223 -12.26 13.98 17.04
CA SER A 223 -13.39 13.90 16.11
C SER A 223 -14.63 14.62 16.66
N SER A 224 -14.98 14.40 17.93
CA SER A 224 -16.10 15.12 18.55
C SER A 224 -15.88 16.63 18.64
N LEU A 225 -14.68 17.08 19.03
CA LEU A 225 -14.36 18.50 19.08
C LEU A 225 -14.33 19.17 17.69
N LEU A 226 -13.88 18.45 16.67
CA LEU A 226 -13.92 18.94 15.28
C LEU A 226 -15.37 19.07 14.78
N ALA A 227 -16.24 18.11 15.11
CA ALA A 227 -17.64 18.11 14.70
C ALA A 227 -18.47 19.25 15.34
N GLU A 228 -17.99 19.87 16.43
CA GLU A 228 -18.63 21.05 17.03
C GLU A 228 -18.41 22.33 16.19
N ILE A 229 -17.43 22.34 15.27
CA ILE A 229 -17.11 23.50 14.45
C ILE A 229 -18.05 23.53 13.23
N PRO A 230 -18.88 24.58 13.04
CA PRO A 230 -19.80 24.65 11.91
C PRO A 230 -19.09 24.51 10.56
N GLY A 231 -19.50 23.52 9.76
CA GLY A 231 -18.95 23.24 8.43
C GLY A 231 -17.75 22.29 8.38
N VAL A 232 -17.28 21.79 9.53
CA VAL A 232 -16.24 20.76 9.61
C VAL A 232 -16.90 19.38 9.76
N VAL A 233 -16.54 18.42 8.91
CA VAL A 233 -17.11 17.07 8.93
C VAL A 233 -15.98 16.04 9.01
N PRO A 234 -15.63 15.54 10.21
CA PRO A 234 -14.58 14.53 10.34
C PRO A 234 -14.81 13.30 9.46
N GLN A 235 -13.73 12.77 8.88
CA GLN A 235 -13.76 11.53 8.10
C GLN A 235 -14.46 10.41 8.88
N ALA A 236 -15.41 9.76 8.23
CA ALA A 236 -16.11 8.62 8.80
C ALA A 236 -15.21 7.38 8.77
N THR A 237 -15.51 6.42 9.65
CA THR A 237 -14.84 5.13 9.72
C THR A 237 -15.79 4.03 9.27
N ASP A 238 -15.43 3.28 8.24
CA ASP A 238 -16.09 2.00 7.94
C ASP A 238 -15.88 1.04 9.14
N PRO A 239 -16.95 0.49 9.74
CA PRO A 239 -16.85 -0.40 10.90
C PRO A 239 -16.09 -1.71 10.64
N ARG A 240 -15.88 -2.08 9.37
CA ARG A 240 -15.02 -3.21 8.99
C ARG A 240 -13.54 -2.88 9.11
N THR A 241 -13.16 -1.59 9.14
CA THR A 241 -11.84 -1.13 9.56
C THR A 241 -11.78 -1.16 11.09
N ASP A 242 -11.59 -2.35 11.65
CA ASP A 242 -11.64 -2.58 13.10
C ASP A 242 -10.35 -2.17 13.83
N ARG A 243 -9.32 -1.77 13.08
CA ARG A 243 -8.19 -1.02 13.61
C ARG A 243 -7.77 0.09 12.66
N ASN A 244 -7.95 1.35 13.06
CA ASN A 244 -7.61 2.51 12.24
C ASN A 244 -6.44 3.28 12.89
N PRO A 245 -5.27 3.35 12.26
CA PRO A 245 -4.11 4.01 12.85
C PRO A 245 -4.21 5.54 12.85
N HIS A 246 -5.23 6.13 12.21
CA HIS A 246 -5.43 7.58 12.09
C HIS A 246 -4.14 8.30 11.71
N TYR A 247 -3.62 7.96 10.52
CA TYR A 247 -2.37 8.50 9.99
C TYR A 247 -2.35 10.03 10.01
N MET A 248 -3.48 10.62 9.63
CA MET A 248 -3.77 12.04 9.69
C MET A 248 -5.25 12.23 10.00
N ALA A 249 -5.59 13.35 10.65
CA ALA A 249 -6.97 13.75 10.81
C ALA A 249 -7.46 14.40 9.51
N MET A 250 -8.55 13.89 8.96
CA MET A 250 -9.21 14.40 7.75
C MET A 250 -10.61 14.89 8.11
N PHE A 251 -11.07 15.97 7.48
CA PHE A 251 -12.38 16.59 7.70
C PHE A 251 -12.76 17.57 6.57
#